data_AF-A0A376ERD6-F1
#
_entry.id   AF-A0A376ERD6-F1
#
_cell.length_a   1.000
_cell.length_b   1.000
_cell.length_c   1.000
_cell.angle_alpha   90.00
_cell.angle_beta   90.00
_cell.angle_gamma   90.00
#
_symmetry.space_group_name_H-M   'P 1'
#
loop_
_entity.id
_entity.type
_entity.pdbx_description
1 polymer ?
#
loop_
_entity_poly.entity_id
_entity_poly.type
_entity_poly.pdbx_seq_one_letter_code
_entity_poly.pdbx_strand_id
1 'polypeptide(L)'
;MLLFGLTACDKVKFWEDKHTAEAAMHTYTCPMHPEVISDKPGKCPKCGMDLVLKDAPEKKEEGIKLDDLLKPTNEFVVSEQPVIKLKKENIPTTVDALGTVEYDTRQIGSISSRVAGRIEKLYVRYKYQKVSKGQRILDIYSPELLTAQQNLLFVIKNDRSNKQ
;
A
#
# COMPACT_ATOMS: atom_id res chain seq x y z
N MET A 1 -8.67 34.56 36.50
CA MET A 1 -9.19 33.81 37.66
C MET A 1 -8.61 32.40 37.61
N LEU A 2 -7.89 32.04 38.67
CA LEU A 2 -7.60 30.70 39.21
C LEU A 2 -7.06 29.60 38.25
N LEU A 3 -5.77 29.25 38.36
CA LEU A 3 -5.21 28.22 39.26
C LEU A 3 -5.67 26.80 38.91
N PHE A 4 -4.74 25.93 38.50
CA PHE A 4 -4.57 24.59 39.08
C PHE A 4 -3.24 24.00 38.61
N GLY A 5 -2.27 23.95 39.53
CA GLY A 5 -1.08 23.12 39.41
C GLY A 5 -1.27 21.80 40.16
N LEU A 6 -0.40 20.83 39.88
CA LEU A 6 0.35 20.03 40.85
C LEU A 6 1.19 18.98 40.13
N THR A 7 2.48 19.28 40.02
CA THR A 7 3.59 18.34 39.85
C THR A 7 3.90 17.69 41.21
N ALA A 8 4.09 16.37 41.24
CA ALA A 8 4.66 15.66 42.39
C ALA A 8 5.94 14.93 41.95
N CYS A 9 7.02 15.14 42.71
CA CYS A 9 8.34 14.54 42.56
C CYS A 9 8.71 13.99 43.94
N ASP A 10 8.93 12.67 44.05
CA ASP A 10 9.45 12.07 45.27
C ASP A 10 10.96 11.83 45.15
N LYS A 11 11.72 12.49 46.03
CA LYS A 11 13.14 12.20 46.30
C LYS A 11 13.25 11.46 47.62
N VAL A 12 13.95 10.34 47.60
CA VAL A 12 14.48 9.69 48.81
C VAL A 12 16.01 9.70 48.76
N LYS A 13 16.63 10.14 49.87
CA LYS A 13 18.07 10.28 50.10
C LYS A 13 18.63 9.02 50.76
N PHE A 14 19.74 8.53 50.22
CA PHE A 14 20.60 7.51 50.84
C PHE A 14 21.85 8.18 51.44
N TRP A 15 22.27 7.66 52.59
CA TRP A 15 23.41 8.06 53.39
C TRP A 15 24.35 6.86 53.39
N GLU A 16 25.66 7.01 53.22
CA GLU A 16 26.58 5.95 53.65
C GLU A 16 27.97 6.51 53.99
N ASP A 17 28.49 6.01 55.10
CA ASP A 17 29.63 6.47 55.87
C ASP A 17 30.98 5.95 55.35
N LYS A 18 32.06 6.66 55.71
CA LYS A 18 33.44 6.35 55.36
C LYS A 18 34.09 5.47 56.44
N HIS A 19 34.77 4.39 56.05
CA HIS A 19 35.69 3.66 56.93
C HIS A 19 37.14 3.70 56.43
N THR A 20 38.00 3.89 57.42
CA THR A 20 39.43 4.19 57.47
C THR A 20 40.31 2.97 57.17
N ALA A 21 41.49 3.18 56.58
CA ALA A 21 42.47 2.15 56.23
C ALA A 21 43.42 1.79 57.38
N GLU A 22 43.66 0.48 57.60
CA GLU A 22 44.69 -0.10 58.47
C GLU A 22 46.00 -0.37 57.73
N ALA A 23 47.11 -0.40 58.49
CA ALA A 23 48.51 -0.42 58.06
C ALA A 23 48.94 -1.73 57.35
N ALA A 24 49.69 -1.59 56.25
CA ALA A 24 50.21 -2.70 55.45
C ALA A 24 51.54 -3.26 56.00
N MET A 25 51.62 -4.59 56.14
CA MET A 25 52.88 -5.32 56.36
C MET A 25 53.54 -5.64 55.01
N HIS A 26 54.77 -5.16 54.81
CA HIS A 26 55.52 -5.31 53.57
C HIS A 26 56.21 -6.67 53.46
N THR A 27 55.99 -7.38 52.35
CA THR A 27 56.58 -8.71 52.06
C THR A 27 57.60 -8.60 50.92
N TYR A 28 58.78 -9.23 51.03
CA TYR A 28 59.84 -9.18 50.01
C TYR A 28 60.01 -10.52 49.28
N THR A 29 60.24 -10.50 47.96
CA THR A 29 60.42 -11.69 47.11
C THR A 29 61.62 -11.55 46.17
N CYS A 30 62.30 -12.67 45.85
CA CYS A 30 63.37 -12.70 44.87
C CYS A 30 62.82 -12.77 43.42
N PRO A 31 63.27 -11.91 42.48
CA PRO A 31 62.78 -11.91 41.10
C PRO A 31 63.02 -13.22 40.33
N MET A 32 64.08 -13.96 40.68
CA MET A 32 64.45 -15.23 40.03
C MET A 32 63.86 -16.46 40.72
N HIS A 33 63.54 -16.35 42.00
CA HIS A 33 63.01 -17.46 42.79
C HIS A 33 61.80 -16.99 43.59
N PRO A 34 60.59 -16.97 42.98
CA PRO A 34 59.37 -16.46 43.60
C PRO A 34 58.95 -17.19 44.88
N GLU A 35 59.41 -18.43 45.07
CA GLU A 35 59.19 -19.21 46.30
C GLU A 35 59.92 -18.65 47.53
N VAL A 36 60.94 -17.80 47.33
CA VAL A 36 61.66 -17.18 48.44
C VAL A 36 60.93 -15.89 48.82
N ILE A 37 60.16 -15.98 49.90
CA ILE A 37 59.40 -14.88 50.51
C ILE A 37 60.00 -14.59 51.87
N SER A 38 60.28 -13.31 52.17
CA SER A 38 60.81 -12.88 53.46
C SER A 38 60.17 -11.57 53.91
N ASP A 39 59.95 -11.42 55.21
CA ASP A 39 59.40 -10.20 55.80
C ASP A 39 60.47 -9.10 55.99
N LYS A 40 61.72 -9.37 55.60
CA LYS A 40 62.87 -8.46 55.79
C LYS A 40 63.64 -8.27 54.48
N PRO A 41 64.17 -7.05 54.23
CA PRO A 41 65.05 -6.82 53.10
C PRO A 41 66.39 -7.56 53.30
N GLY A 42 66.88 -8.23 52.26
CA GLY A 42 68.11 -9.00 52.31
C GLY A 42 68.50 -9.64 50.98
N LYS A 43 69.59 -10.42 50.98
CA LYS A 43 70.07 -11.17 49.81
C LYS A 43 69.39 -12.54 49.75
N CYS A 44 68.98 -12.97 48.55
CA CYS A 44 68.37 -14.28 48.33
C CYS A 44 69.39 -15.41 48.59
N PRO A 45 69.09 -16.41 49.44
CA PRO A 45 70.01 -17.50 49.76
C PRO A 45 70.25 -18.48 48.59
N LYS A 46 69.41 -18.44 47.55
CA LYS A 46 69.58 -19.32 46.36
C LYS A 46 70.45 -18.70 45.26
N CYS A 47 70.36 -17.39 45.04
CA CYS A 47 71.01 -16.73 43.90
C CYS A 47 71.85 -15.50 44.27
N GLY A 48 71.89 -15.11 45.54
CA GLY A 48 72.68 -13.98 46.03
C GLY A 48 72.20 -12.59 45.59
N MET A 49 71.09 -12.48 44.84
CA MET A 49 70.51 -11.20 44.42
C MET A 49 69.63 -10.57 45.52
N ASP A 50 69.44 -9.25 45.51
CA ASP A 50 68.60 -8.55 46.49
C ASP A 50 67.10 -8.93 46.37
N LEU A 51 66.44 -9.09 47.52
CA LEU A 51 64.99 -9.28 47.61
C LEU A 51 64.27 -7.94 47.37
N VAL A 52 63.23 -7.96 46.54
CA VAL A 52 62.46 -6.78 46.14
C VAL A 52 61.09 -6.79 46.83
N LEU A 53 60.61 -5.62 47.23
CA LEU A 53 59.33 -5.40 47.90
C LEU A 53 58.15 -5.85 47.02
N LYS A 54 57.36 -6.82 47.47
CA LYS A 54 56.12 -7.29 46.84
C LYS A 54 54.93 -6.53 47.43
N ASP A 55 54.96 -5.22 47.29
CA ASP A 55 53.82 -4.34 47.60
C ASP A 55 53.30 -3.74 46.30
N ALA A 56 52.53 -4.53 45.57
CA ALA A 56 51.68 -4.02 44.51
C ALA A 56 50.24 -4.38 44.87
N PRO A 57 49.35 -3.39 45.10
CA PRO A 57 47.93 -3.67 45.24
C PRO A 57 47.45 -4.32 43.94
N GLU A 58 46.70 -5.41 44.05
CA GLU A 58 46.05 -6.07 42.93
C GLU A 58 45.23 -5.03 42.15
N LYS A 59 45.71 -4.64 40.96
CA LYS A 59 44.88 -3.98 39.95
C LYS A 59 43.79 -4.98 39.58
N LYS A 60 42.60 -4.81 40.15
CA LYS A 60 41.39 -5.43 39.62
C LYS A 60 41.27 -5.01 38.16
N GLU A 61 41.44 -5.97 37.27
CA GLU A 61 41.00 -5.85 35.90
C GLU A 61 39.50 -5.56 35.93
N GLU A 62 39.10 -4.35 35.51
CA GLU A 62 37.70 -4.04 35.27
C GLU A 62 37.28 -4.82 34.02
N GLY A 63 36.96 -6.10 34.24
CA GLY A 63 36.26 -6.92 33.27
C GLY A 63 35.00 -6.19 32.83
N ILE A 64 34.76 -6.21 31.52
CA ILE A 64 33.58 -5.63 30.87
C ILE A 64 32.35 -6.02 31.68
N LYS A 65 31.68 -5.04 32.30
CA LYS A 65 30.46 -5.28 33.07
C LYS A 65 29.39 -5.79 32.10
N LEU A 66 28.65 -6.81 32.54
CA LEU A 66 27.56 -7.40 31.75
C LEU A 66 26.54 -6.34 31.27
N ASP A 67 26.40 -5.26 32.04
CA ASP A 67 25.54 -4.12 31.72
C ASP A 67 26.00 -3.30 30.50
N ASP A 68 27.29 -3.32 30.15
CA ASP A 68 27.80 -2.65 28.94
C ASP A 68 27.55 -3.49 27.67
N LEU A 69 27.40 -4.81 27.80
CA LEU A 69 27.06 -5.71 26.69
C LEU A 69 25.54 -5.77 26.42
N LEU A 70 24.73 -5.35 27.38
CA LEU A 70 23.27 -5.30 27.28
C LEU A 70 22.76 -3.97 26.70
N LYS A 71 23.66 -3.01 26.42
CA LYS A 71 23.28 -1.82 25.68
C LYS A 71 22.93 -2.20 24.25
N PRO A 72 21.74 -1.83 23.75
CA PRO A 72 21.38 -2.08 22.38
C PRO A 72 22.39 -1.40 21.45
N THR A 73 22.90 -2.12 20.46
CA THR A 73 23.88 -1.67 19.45
C THR A 73 23.37 -0.55 18.52
N ASN A 74 22.19 0.00 18.84
CA ASN A 74 21.45 0.94 18.02
C ASN A 74 21.98 2.39 18.15
N GLU A 75 23.02 2.62 18.95
CA GLU A 75 23.68 3.92 19.13
C GLU A 75 24.94 4.09 18.26
N PHE A 76 25.07 3.31 17.18
CA PHE A 76 25.97 3.64 16.07
C PHE A 76 25.16 3.71 14.77
N VAL A 77 24.72 4.92 14.42
CA VAL A 77 24.10 5.21 13.12
C VAL A 77 25.19 5.18 12.05
N VAL A 78 25.49 4.00 11.51
CA VAL A 78 26.51 3.89 10.44
C VAL A 78 25.97 4.31 9.07
N SER A 79 24.66 4.53 8.91
CA SER A 79 24.13 5.26 7.75
C SER A 79 22.65 5.60 7.90
N GLU A 80 22.28 6.82 7.54
CA GLU A 80 20.90 7.26 7.34
C GLU A 80 20.36 6.78 5.98
N GLN A 81 20.51 5.49 5.68
CA GLN A 81 20.13 5.00 4.37
C GLN A 81 18.59 4.98 4.26
N PRO A 82 17.99 5.66 3.28
CA PRO A 82 16.53 5.75 3.20
C PRO A 82 15.92 4.38 2.93
N VAL A 83 14.93 4.01 3.73
CA VAL A 83 14.18 2.75 3.58
C VAL A 83 12.85 2.99 2.86
N ILE A 84 12.51 2.09 1.95
CA ILE A 84 11.18 2.05 1.33
C ILE A 84 10.24 1.18 2.16
N LYS A 85 9.05 1.69 2.47
CA LYS A 85 7.99 0.94 3.17
C LYS A 85 6.96 0.45 2.16
N LEU A 86 6.57 -0.81 2.28
CA LEU A 86 5.51 -1.41 1.47
C LEU A 86 4.17 -0.74 1.79
N LYS A 87 3.52 -0.16 0.78
CA LYS A 87 2.16 0.36 0.86
C LYS A 87 1.31 -0.36 -0.18
N LYS A 88 0.18 -0.92 0.27
CA LYS A 88 -0.85 -1.43 -0.65
C LYS A 88 -1.68 -0.23 -1.10
N GLU A 89 -1.66 0.05 -2.38
CA GLU A 89 -2.39 1.16 -2.99
C GLU A 89 -2.99 0.67 -4.31
N ASN A 90 -4.24 1.05 -4.58
CA ASN A 90 -4.88 0.77 -5.86
C ASN A 90 -4.42 1.82 -6.86
N ILE A 91 -3.57 1.42 -7.79
CA ILE A 91 -3.08 2.30 -8.85
C ILE A 91 -4.12 2.22 -9.99
N PRO A 92 -4.78 3.33 -10.36
CA PRO A 92 -5.67 3.34 -11.50
C PRO A 92 -4.84 3.15 -12.78
N THR A 93 -5.01 2.01 -13.46
CA THR A 93 -4.39 1.77 -14.76
C THR A 93 -5.28 2.39 -15.84
N THR A 94 -4.76 3.39 -16.55
CA THR A 94 -5.40 3.91 -17.76
C THR A 94 -5.05 3.02 -18.94
N VAL A 95 -6.06 2.56 -19.68
CA VAL A 95 -5.88 1.78 -20.91
C VAL A 95 -6.48 2.56 -22.07
N ASP A 96 -5.65 2.86 -23.07
CA ASP A 96 -6.11 3.49 -24.30
C ASP A 96 -6.64 2.42 -25.25
N ALA A 97 -7.91 2.54 -25.63
CA ALA A 97 -8.57 1.62 -26.56
C ALA A 97 -9.06 2.38 -27.79
N LEU A 98 -8.81 1.80 -28.97
CA LEU A 98 -9.39 2.28 -30.22
C LEU A 98 -10.80 1.72 -30.38
N GLY A 99 -11.77 2.58 -30.69
CA GLY A 99 -13.15 2.20 -30.95
C GLY A 99 -13.61 2.64 -32.35
N THR A 100 -14.68 2.02 -32.83
CA THR A 100 -15.38 2.43 -34.05
C THR A 100 -16.73 3.05 -33.72
N VAL A 101 -17.19 3.96 -34.58
CA VAL A 101 -18.53 4.54 -34.47
C VAL A 101 -19.46 3.73 -35.37
N GLU A 102 -20.46 3.09 -34.76
CA GLU A 102 -21.48 2.34 -35.46
C GLU A 102 -22.86 3.00 -35.32
N TYR A 103 -23.80 2.60 -36.19
CA TYR A 103 -25.18 3.04 -36.11
C TYR A 103 -25.94 2.27 -35.01
N ASP A 104 -26.93 2.91 -34.40
CA ASP A 104 -27.76 2.27 -33.38
C ASP A 104 -28.73 1.26 -34.03
N THR A 105 -28.48 -0.03 -33.80
CA THR A 105 -29.31 -1.12 -34.35
C THR A 105 -30.75 -1.11 -33.81
N ARG A 106 -31.00 -0.47 -32.66
CA ARG A 106 -32.36 -0.37 -32.07
C ARG A 106 -33.25 0.62 -32.81
N GLN A 107 -32.67 1.51 -33.61
CA GLN A 107 -33.41 2.48 -34.42
C GLN A 107 -33.69 1.95 -35.84
N ILE A 108 -33.41 0.67 -36.09
CA ILE A 108 -33.67 0.01 -37.37
C ILE A 108 -35.05 -0.63 -37.32
N GLY A 109 -35.94 -0.17 -38.19
CA GLY A 109 -37.24 -0.79 -38.43
C GLY A 109 -37.34 -1.27 -39.87
N SER A 110 -37.98 -2.43 -40.08
CA SER A 110 -38.38 -2.88 -41.42
C SER A 110 -39.85 -2.53 -41.66
N ILE A 111 -40.15 -2.00 -42.85
CA ILE A 111 -41.51 -1.68 -43.26
C ILE A 111 -41.83 -2.60 -44.43
N SER A 112 -42.76 -3.53 -44.21
CA SER A 112 -43.29 -4.40 -45.25
C SER A 112 -44.60 -3.85 -45.79
N SER A 113 -44.83 -4.02 -47.10
CA SER A 113 -46.14 -3.78 -47.68
C SER A 113 -47.11 -4.87 -47.22
N ARG A 114 -48.34 -4.49 -46.87
CA ARG A 114 -49.42 -5.44 -46.55
C ARG A 114 -50.09 -6.04 -47.78
N VAL A 115 -49.87 -5.43 -48.95
CA VAL A 115 -50.50 -5.83 -50.20
C VAL A 115 -49.46 -5.94 -51.31
N ALA A 116 -49.71 -6.85 -52.25
CA ALA A 116 -48.89 -6.97 -53.44
C ALA A 116 -49.19 -5.82 -54.41
N GLY A 117 -48.17 -5.32 -55.09
CA GLY A 117 -48.32 -4.21 -56.02
C GLY A 117 -47.03 -3.78 -56.70
N ARG A 118 -47.16 -2.84 -57.63
CA ARG A 118 -46.04 -2.20 -58.33
C ARG A 118 -45.66 -0.90 -57.63
N ILE A 119 -44.37 -0.67 -57.41
CA ILE A 119 -43.87 0.60 -56.88
C ILE A 119 -44.03 1.68 -57.95
N GLU A 120 -44.73 2.77 -57.62
CA GLU A 120 -44.90 3.92 -58.51
C GLU A 120 -43.82 4.97 -58.31
N LYS A 121 -43.48 5.25 -57.04
CA LYS A 121 -42.47 6.24 -56.68
C LYS A 121 -41.73 5.81 -55.42
N LEU A 122 -40.41 5.98 -55.44
CA LEU A 122 -39.52 5.75 -54.29
C LEU A 122 -38.91 7.09 -53.85
N TYR A 123 -39.22 7.53 -52.64
CA TYR A 123 -38.73 8.80 -52.09
C TYR A 123 -37.37 8.64 -51.39
N VAL A 124 -37.11 7.49 -50.77
CA VAL A 124 -35.83 7.17 -50.14
C VAL A 124 -34.91 6.53 -51.17
N ARG A 125 -33.86 7.25 -51.58
CA ARG A 125 -33.05 6.89 -52.75
C ARG A 125 -31.70 6.24 -52.39
N TYR A 126 -31.30 6.30 -51.12
CA TYR A 126 -30.00 5.79 -50.66
C TYR A 126 -30.07 5.20 -49.25
N LYS A 127 -29.09 4.34 -48.94
CA LYS A 127 -28.98 3.66 -47.64
C LYS A 127 -28.57 4.63 -46.53
N TYR A 128 -29.02 4.37 -45.31
CA TYR A 128 -28.76 5.21 -44.12
C TYR A 128 -29.31 6.65 -44.21
N GLN A 129 -30.25 6.90 -45.13
CA GLN A 129 -30.98 8.16 -45.15
C GLN A 129 -31.81 8.30 -43.87
N LYS A 130 -31.61 9.39 -43.14
CA LYS A 130 -32.42 9.72 -41.95
C LYS A 130 -33.87 9.92 -42.38
N VAL A 131 -34.80 9.24 -41.71
CA VAL A 131 -36.24 9.35 -41.94
C VAL A 131 -36.95 9.79 -40.66
N SER A 132 -38.02 10.58 -40.81
CA SER A 132 -38.85 11.03 -39.68
C SER A 132 -40.20 10.33 -39.68
N LYS A 133 -40.86 10.26 -38.51
CA LYS A 133 -42.20 9.68 -38.39
C LYS A 133 -43.19 10.42 -39.31
N GLY A 134 -43.91 9.67 -40.13
CA GLY A 134 -44.88 10.21 -41.10
C GLY A 134 -44.29 10.62 -42.45
N GLN A 135 -42.96 10.53 -42.63
CA GLN A 135 -42.34 10.77 -43.92
C GLN A 135 -42.72 9.68 -44.93
N ARG A 136 -43.06 10.07 -46.16
CA ARG A 136 -43.33 9.14 -47.26
C ARG A 136 -42.05 8.45 -47.70
N ILE A 137 -42.11 7.12 -47.83
CA ILE A 137 -40.96 6.28 -48.21
C ILE A 137 -41.13 5.78 -49.65
N LEU A 138 -42.30 5.23 -49.95
CA LEU A 138 -42.67 4.75 -51.29
C LEU A 138 -44.18 4.88 -51.50
N ASP A 139 -44.58 5.01 -52.76
CA ASP A 139 -45.97 4.86 -53.21
C ASP A 139 -46.08 3.53 -53.99
N ILE A 140 -47.10 2.73 -53.65
CA ILE A 140 -47.35 1.41 -54.26
C ILE A 140 -48.76 1.34 -54.83
N TYR A 141 -48.86 0.85 -56.06
CA TYR A 141 -50.12 0.56 -56.74
C TYR A 141 -50.45 -0.93 -56.64
N SER A 142 -51.59 -1.27 -56.02
CA SER A 142 -52.06 -2.66 -55.88
C SER A 142 -53.30 -2.90 -56.77
N PRO A 143 -53.20 -3.77 -57.80
CA PRO A 143 -54.34 -4.15 -58.61
C PRO A 143 -55.45 -4.87 -57.84
N GLU A 144 -55.05 -5.64 -56.82
CA GLU A 144 -55.98 -6.42 -55.98
C GLU A 144 -56.88 -5.49 -55.16
N LEU A 145 -56.29 -4.48 -54.49
CA LEU A 145 -57.08 -3.49 -53.74
C LEU A 145 -57.99 -2.67 -54.65
N LEU A 146 -57.54 -2.33 -55.86
CA LEU A 146 -58.37 -1.59 -56.81
C LEU A 146 -59.61 -2.42 -57.19
N THR A 147 -59.40 -3.69 -57.54
CA THR A 147 -60.49 -4.62 -57.85
C THR A 147 -61.42 -4.81 -56.66
N ALA A 148 -60.88 -4.99 -55.45
CA ALA A 148 -61.67 -5.15 -54.23
C ALA A 148 -62.53 -3.91 -53.94
N GLN A 149 -61.98 -2.71 -54.13
CA GLN A 149 -62.71 -1.45 -53.96
C GLN A 149 -63.83 -1.30 -55.00
N GLN A 150 -63.57 -1.63 -56.26
CA GLN A 150 -64.58 -1.61 -57.32
C GLN A 150 -65.71 -2.60 -57.04
N ASN A 151 -65.37 -3.80 -56.58
CA ASN A 151 -66.36 -4.82 -56.19
C ASN A 151 -67.21 -4.36 -55.01
N LEU A 152 -66.59 -3.76 -53.97
CA LEU A 152 -67.32 -3.20 -52.83
C LEU A 152 -68.27 -2.09 -53.28
N LEU A 153 -67.81 -1.18 -54.13
CA LEU A 153 -68.63 -0.09 -54.65
C LEU A 153 -69.80 -0.62 -55.50
N PHE A 154 -69.56 -1.67 -56.28
CA PHE A 154 -70.61 -2.34 -57.06
C PHE A 154 -71.68 -2.95 -56.15
N VAL A 155 -71.28 -3.65 -55.08
CA VAL A 155 -72.20 -4.22 -54.10
C VAL A 155 -73.03 -3.14 -53.41
N ILE A 156 -72.39 -2.07 -52.92
CA ILE A 156 -73.08 -0.96 -52.23
C ILE A 156 -74.13 -0.30 -53.12
N LYS A 157 -73.81 -0.08 -54.41
CA LYS A 157 -74.74 0.56 -55.38
C LYS A 157 -75.92 -0.33 -55.77
N ASN A 158 -75.72 -1.64 -55.80
CA ASN A 158 -76.74 -2.60 -56.22
C ASN A 158 -77.49 -3.25 -55.06
N ASP A 159 -77.11 -2.94 -53.82
CA ASP A 159 -77.84 -3.39 -52.65
C ASP A 159 -79.27 -2.84 -52.69
N ARG A 160 -80.23 -3.76 -52.65
CA ARG A 160 -81.66 -3.43 -52.66
C ARG A 160 -82.07 -2.64 -51.42
N SER A 161 -81.32 -2.77 -50.32
CA SER A 161 -81.57 -2.02 -49.08
C SER A 161 -81.16 -0.54 -49.15
N ASN A 162 -80.25 -0.18 -50.06
CA ASN A 162 -79.80 1.21 -50.27
C ASN A 162 -80.68 2.02 -51.24
N LYS A 163 -81.69 1.40 -51.87
CA LYS A 163 -82.66 2.09 -52.74
C LYS A 163 -83.96 2.42 -51.98
N GLN A 164 -83.84 3.14 -50.86
CA GLN A 164 -84.96 3.86 -50.26
C GLN A 164 -84.87 5.34 -50.60
#